data_AF-A0A1C4A3C9-F1
#
_entry.id   AF-A0A1C4A3C9-F1
#
_cell.length_a   1.000
_cell.length_b   1.000
_cell.length_c   1.000
_cell.angle_alpha   90.00
_cell.angle_beta   90.00
_cell.angle_gamma   90.00
#
_symmetry.space_group_name_H-M   'P 1'
#
loop_
_entity.id
_entity.type
_entity.pdbx_description
1 polymer ?
#
loop_
_entity_poly.entity_id
_entity_poly.type
_entity_poly.pdbx_seq_one_letter_code
_entity_poly.pdbx_strand_id
1 'polypeptide(L)'
;MFKLSKVNISSIALIIIGFVFTIYFGYNNYQNKKQLQKDNAELSEKIEQLNQSIAKNNQIIADNEQSKRELENQSLERQEQINEQLKNNDCANQFVPVSVSNSLYNRAKGLRQSTDTSQSIK
;
A
#
# COMPACT_ATOMS: atom_id res chain seq x y z
N MET A 1 -60.86 -2.75 -52.15
CA MET A 1 -59.59 -3.44 -52.45
C MET A 1 -58.50 -2.38 -52.54
N PHE A 2 -57.75 -2.15 -51.46
CA PHE A 2 -56.72 -1.09 -51.43
C PHE A 2 -55.49 -1.56 -52.22
N LYS A 3 -55.27 -0.99 -53.41
CA LYS A 3 -54.04 -1.20 -54.19
C LYS A 3 -52.90 -0.45 -53.48
N LEU A 4 -52.16 -1.17 -52.64
CA LEU A 4 -50.96 -0.64 -52.01
C LEU A 4 -49.85 -0.60 -53.07
N SER A 5 -49.44 0.61 -53.48
CA SER A 5 -48.32 0.76 -54.42
C SER A 5 -47.01 0.40 -53.73
N LYS A 6 -46.03 -0.14 -54.48
CA LYS A 6 -44.70 -0.51 -53.93
C LYS A 6 -44.02 0.65 -53.17
N VAL A 7 -44.31 1.89 -53.56
CA VAL A 7 -43.81 3.11 -52.91
C VAL A 7 -44.34 3.26 -51.49
N ASN A 8 -45.62 2.97 -51.26
CA ASN A 8 -46.24 3.07 -49.93
C ASN A 8 -45.67 1.99 -48.97
N ILE A 9 -45.36 0.80 -49.48
CA ILE A 9 -44.75 -0.29 -48.69
C ILE A 9 -43.31 0.07 -48.28
N SER A 10 -42.52 0.62 -49.22
CA SER A 10 -41.14 1.05 -48.96
C SER A 10 -41.07 2.18 -47.92
N SER A 11 -41.96 3.16 -48.03
CA SER A 11 -42.06 4.26 -47.06
C SER A 11 -42.40 3.76 -45.65
N ILE A 12 -43.37 2.85 -45.52
CA ILE A 12 -43.74 2.27 -44.22
C ILE A 12 -42.58 1.46 -43.62
N ALA A 13 -41.85 0.68 -44.44
CA ALA A 13 -40.70 -0.09 -43.98
C ALA A 13 -39.58 0.81 -43.43
N LEU A 14 -39.27 1.93 -44.10
CA LEU A 14 -38.29 2.90 -43.63
C LEU A 14 -38.68 3.56 -42.32
N ILE A 15 -39.97 3.87 -42.13
CA ILE A 15 -40.48 4.42 -40.87
C ILE A 15 -40.28 3.42 -39.73
N ILE A 16 -40.64 2.14 -39.94
CA ILE A 16 -40.47 1.10 -38.93
C ILE A 16 -38.99 0.90 -38.57
N ILE A 17 -38.11 0.84 -39.58
CA ILE A 17 -36.66 0.74 -39.37
C ILE A 17 -36.15 1.94 -38.56
N GLY A 18 -36.59 3.14 -38.91
CA GLY A 18 -36.28 4.36 -38.16
C GLY A 18 -36.67 4.24 -36.69
N PHE A 19 -37.90 3.83 -36.38
CA PHE A 19 -38.36 3.64 -35.00
C PHE A 19 -37.55 2.59 -34.24
N VAL A 20 -37.23 1.45 -34.86
CA VAL A 20 -36.41 0.40 -34.22
C VAL A 20 -35.01 0.94 -33.89
N PHE A 21 -34.39 1.70 -34.80
CA PHE A 21 -33.10 2.33 -34.55
C PHE A 21 -33.16 3.34 -33.41
N THR A 22 -34.19 4.20 -33.37
CA THR A 22 -34.34 5.19 -32.29
C THR A 22 -34.50 4.53 -30.93
N ILE A 23 -35.29 3.46 -30.85
CA ILE A 23 -35.51 2.70 -29.60
C ILE A 23 -34.21 2.02 -29.16
N TYR A 24 -33.52 1.34 -30.08
CA TYR A 24 -32.25 0.66 -29.78
C TYR A 24 -31.20 1.66 -29.29
N PHE A 25 -31.03 2.77 -30.02
CA PHE A 25 -30.06 3.80 -29.64
C PHE A 25 -30.43 4.46 -28.32
N GLY A 26 -31.71 4.77 -28.08
CA GLY A 26 -32.19 5.33 -26.83
C GLY A 26 -31.92 4.42 -25.63
N TYR A 27 -32.24 3.13 -25.76
CA TYR A 27 -31.98 2.14 -24.71
C TYR A 27 -30.49 2.00 -24.41
N ASN A 28 -29.65 1.90 -25.45
CA ASN A 28 -28.21 1.73 -25.27
C ASN A 28 -27.57 2.97 -24.61
N ASN A 29 -27.99 4.17 -25.01
CA ASN A 29 -27.53 5.42 -24.38
C ASN A 29 -27.97 5.52 -22.91
N TYR A 30 -29.20 5.13 -22.60
CA TYR A 30 -29.69 5.13 -21.21
C TYR A 30 -28.86 4.18 -20.33
N GLN A 31 -28.62 2.95 -20.79
CA GLN A 31 -27.82 1.97 -20.05
C GLN A 31 -26.36 2.42 -19.91
N ASN A 32 -25.76 2.95 -20.98
CA ASN A 32 -24.40 3.48 -20.92
C ASN A 32 -24.28 4.64 -19.93
N LYS A 33 -25.24 5.56 -19.91
CA LYS A 33 -25.25 6.68 -18.96
C LYS A 33 -25.39 6.19 -17.52
N LYS A 34 -26.23 5.18 -17.29
CA LYS A 34 -26.40 4.56 -15.97
C LYS A 34 -25.12 3.87 -15.50
N GLN A 35 -24.46 3.13 -16.38
CA GLN A 35 -23.20 2.45 -16.08
C GLN A 35 -22.09 3.47 -15.78
N LEU A 36 -21.94 4.51 -16.59
CA LEU A 36 -20.98 5.59 -16.37
C LEU A 36 -21.18 6.29 -15.02
N GLN A 37 -22.43 6.53 -14.61
CA GLN A 37 -22.70 7.11 -13.29
C GLN A 37 -22.25 6.18 -12.16
N LYS A 38 -22.48 4.87 -12.29
CA LYS A 38 -22.05 3.89 -11.31
C LYS A 38 -20.53 3.80 -11.22
N ASP A 39 -19.86 3.69 -12.38
CA ASP A 39 -18.40 3.57 -12.45
C ASP A 39 -17.73 4.84 -11.90
N ASN A 40 -18.30 6.02 -12.18
CA ASN A 40 -17.78 7.28 -11.67
C ASN A 40 -17.95 7.43 -10.14
N ALA A 41 -19.07 6.92 -9.59
CA ALA A 41 -19.28 6.87 -8.14
C ALA A 41 -18.29 5.90 -7.48
N GLU A 42 -18.11 4.70 -8.03
CA GLU A 42 -17.15 3.71 -7.54
C GLU A 42 -15.71 4.23 -7.60
N LEU A 43 -15.36 4.92 -8.68
CA LEU A 43 -14.03 5.50 -8.85
C LEU A 43 -13.79 6.64 -7.84
N SER A 44 -14.80 7.47 -7.60
CA SER A 44 -14.71 8.55 -6.60
C SER A 44 -14.52 7.98 -5.19
N GLU A 45 -15.25 6.92 -4.84
CA GLU A 45 -15.10 6.22 -3.56
C GLU A 45 -13.69 5.63 -3.41
N LYS A 46 -13.18 4.96 -4.45
CA LYS A 46 -11.81 4.40 -4.45
C LYS A 46 -10.74 5.49 -4.29
N ILE A 47 -10.91 6.63 -4.94
CA ILE A 47 -10.01 7.78 -4.80
C ILE A 47 -10.05 8.32 -3.37
N GLU A 48 -11.23 8.43 -2.77
CA GLU A 48 -11.36 8.91 -1.39
C GLU A 48 -10.71 7.94 -0.38
N GLN A 49 -10.96 6.63 -0.52
CA GLN A 49 -10.31 5.61 0.30
C GLN A 49 -8.78 5.63 0.14
N LEU A 50 -8.29 5.81 -1.09
CA LEU A 50 -6.85 5.91 -1.36
C LEU A 50 -6.25 7.15 -0.71
N ASN A 51 -6.89 8.31 -0.82
CA ASN A 51 -6.43 9.54 -0.17
C ASN A 51 -6.39 9.42 1.35
N GLN A 52 -7.40 8.81 1.96
CA GLN A 52 -7.41 8.53 3.41
C GLN A 52 -6.27 7.58 3.82
N SER A 53 -6.00 6.54 3.01
CA SER A 53 -4.89 5.61 3.25
C SER A 53 -3.54 6.31 3.14
N ILE A 54 -3.34 7.15 2.12
CA ILE A 54 -2.12 7.95 1.95
C ILE A 54 -1.92 8.88 3.16
N ALA A 55 -2.97 9.58 3.61
CA ALA A 55 -2.87 10.47 4.77
C ALA A 55 -2.45 9.72 6.04
N LYS A 56 -3.06 8.56 6.31
CA LYS A 56 -2.70 7.69 7.44
C LYS A 56 -1.25 7.20 7.34
N ASN A 57 -0.83 6.73 6.17
CA ASN A 57 0.53 6.23 5.97
C ASN A 57 1.57 7.32 6.14
N ASN A 58 1.31 8.54 5.64
CA ASN A 58 2.20 9.67 5.82
C ASN A 58 2.35 10.06 7.30
N GLN A 59 1.27 10.00 8.07
CA GLN A 59 1.32 10.22 9.51
C GLN A 59 2.18 9.16 10.21
N ILE A 60 1.98 7.87 9.88
CA ILE A 60 2.78 6.77 10.43
C ILE A 60 4.27 6.94 10.10
N ILE A 61 4.60 7.37 8.88
CA ILE A 61 5.98 7.63 8.47
C ILE A 61 6.59 8.76 9.33
N ALA A 62 5.87 9.87 9.50
CA ALA A 62 6.34 10.99 10.32
C ALA A 62 6.57 10.57 11.79
N ASP A 63 5.62 9.84 12.38
CA ASP A 63 5.72 9.35 13.76
C ASP A 63 6.90 8.38 13.93
N ASN A 64 7.12 7.50 12.95
CA ASN A 64 8.25 6.57 12.94
C ASN A 64 9.60 7.29 12.78
N GLU A 65 9.68 8.31 11.92
CA GLU A 65 10.88 9.12 11.74
C GLU A 65 11.24 9.90 13.01
N GLN A 66 10.24 10.41 13.73
CA GLN A 66 10.45 11.03 15.03
C GLN A 66 10.93 10.00 16.06
N SER A 67 10.23 8.88 16.19
CA SER A 67 10.57 7.80 17.14
C SER A 67 11.99 7.27 16.89
N LYS A 68 12.40 7.15 15.62
CA LYS A 68 13.76 6.75 15.25
C LYS A 68 14.80 7.74 15.77
N ARG A 69 14.57 9.04 15.59
CA ARG A 69 15.49 10.09 16.10
C ARG A 69 15.57 10.07 17.63
N GLU A 70 14.44 9.87 18.31
CA GLU A 70 14.43 9.75 19.77
C GLU A 70 15.22 8.53 20.25
N LEU A 71 15.03 7.37 19.61
CA LEU A 71 15.79 6.15 19.92
C LEU A 71 17.28 6.29 19.63
N GLU A 72 17.65 6.96 18.53
CA GLU A 72 19.05 7.24 18.20
C GLU A 72 19.69 8.14 19.26
N ASN A 73 19.01 9.21 19.69
CA ASN A 73 19.49 10.09 20.75
C ASN A 73 19.64 9.34 22.08
N GLN A 74 18.65 8.55 22.49
CA GLN A 74 18.73 7.74 23.71
C GLN A 74 19.85 6.68 23.63
N SER A 75 20.13 6.15 22.44
CA SER A 75 21.22 5.22 22.21
C SER A 75 22.58 5.91 22.36
N LEU A 76 22.73 7.13 21.81
CA LEU A 76 23.94 7.92 21.96
C LEU A 76 24.16 8.33 23.42
N GLU A 77 23.13 8.83 24.09
CA GLU A 77 23.20 9.21 25.50
C GLU A 77 23.62 8.03 26.38
N ARG A 78 23.04 6.84 26.17
CA ARG A 78 23.45 5.64 26.91
C ARG A 78 24.89 5.23 26.61
N GLN A 79 25.33 5.32 25.35
CA GLN A 79 26.72 5.03 25.00
C GLN A 79 27.69 6.00 25.68
N GLU A 80 27.35 7.28 25.73
CA GLU A 80 28.14 8.30 26.43
C GLU A 80 28.19 8.04 27.93
N GLN A 81 27.05 7.73 28.56
CA GLN A 81 26.99 7.36 29.98
C GLN A 81 27.85 6.13 30.29
N ILE A 82 27.76 5.08 29.47
CA ILE A 82 28.62 3.89 29.63
C ILE A 82 30.09 4.27 29.47
N ASN A 83 30.43 5.07 28.46
CA ASN A 83 31.80 5.46 28.21
C ASN A 83 32.39 6.26 29.39
N GLU A 84 31.63 7.20 29.95
CA GLU A 84 32.04 7.95 31.15
C GLU A 84 32.20 7.04 32.38
N GLN A 85 31.34 6.02 32.55
CA GLN A 85 31.51 5.03 33.63
C GLN A 85 32.75 4.14 33.44
N LEU A 86 33.11 3.80 32.21
CA LEU A 86 34.25 2.93 31.90
C LEU A 86 35.58 3.68 31.87
N LYS A 87 35.58 4.99 31.61
CA LYS A 87 36.77 5.84 31.46
C LYS A 87 37.81 5.67 32.57
N ASN A 88 37.34 5.59 33.81
CA ASN A 88 38.19 5.45 35.00
C ASN A 88 38.12 4.04 35.63
N ASN A 89 37.60 3.06 34.91
CA ASN A 89 37.48 1.68 35.42
C ASN A 89 38.72 0.87 35.04
N ASP A 90 39.51 0.47 36.04
CA ASP A 90 40.75 -0.30 35.84
C ASP A 90 40.53 -1.64 35.13
N CYS A 91 39.42 -2.34 35.42
CA CYS A 91 39.10 -3.60 34.73
C CYS A 91 38.72 -3.39 33.26
N ALA A 92 38.06 -2.28 32.93
CA ALA A 92 37.68 -1.96 31.55
C ALA A 92 38.87 -1.50 30.70
N ASN A 93 39.87 -0.87 31.33
CA ASN A 93 41.08 -0.38 30.68
C ASN A 93 42.19 -1.45 30.56
N GLN A 94 42.02 -2.63 31.16
CA GLN A 94 42.97 -3.72 31.06
C GLN A 94 42.84 -4.47 29.74
N PHE A 95 43.98 -4.89 29.20
CA PHE A 95 44.03 -5.72 28.01
C PHE A 95 43.34 -7.07 28.26
N VAL A 96 42.29 -7.35 27.49
CA VAL A 96 41.65 -8.67 27.47
C VAL A 96 42.40 -9.57 26.50
N PRO A 97 42.96 -10.71 26.95
CA PRO A 97 43.64 -11.65 26.07
C PRO A 97 42.75 -12.11 24.91
N VAL A 98 43.35 -12.22 23.72
CA VAL A 98 42.66 -12.56 22.46
C VAL A 98 41.89 -13.88 22.53
N SER A 99 42.38 -14.86 23.30
CA SER A 99 41.70 -16.14 23.50
C SER A 99 40.35 -15.99 24.22
N VAL A 100 40.28 -15.09 25.21
CA VAL A 100 39.06 -14.82 25.98
C VAL A 100 38.07 -14.02 25.13
N SER A 101 38.53 -12.97 24.45
CA SER A 101 37.66 -12.17 23.58
C SER A 101 37.07 -12.99 22.42
N ASN A 102 37.86 -13.86 21.80
CA ASN A 102 37.36 -14.79 20.77
C ASN A 102 36.32 -15.77 21.32
N SER A 103 36.52 -16.29 22.53
CA SER A 103 35.54 -17.18 23.17
C SER A 103 34.21 -16.46 23.43
N LEU A 104 34.27 -15.23 23.97
CA LEU A 104 33.10 -14.39 24.20
C LEU A 104 32.38 -14.03 22.89
N TYR A 105 33.13 -13.66 21.86
CA TYR A 105 32.59 -13.37 20.53
C TYR A 105 31.86 -14.58 19.93
N ASN A 106 32.48 -15.76 19.95
CA ASN A 106 31.89 -16.98 19.41
C ASN A 106 30.61 -17.38 20.18
N ARG A 107 30.61 -17.21 21.51
CA ARG A 107 29.42 -17.43 22.32
C ARG A 107 28.28 -16.47 21.96
N ALA A 108 28.58 -15.18 21.81
CA ALA A 108 27.59 -14.18 21.41
C ALA A 108 27.03 -14.45 20.00
N LYS A 109 27.89 -14.86 19.06
CA LYS A 109 27.50 -15.26 17.71
C LYS A 109 26.57 -16.47 17.72
N GLY A 110 26.90 -17.50 18.51
CA GLY A 110 26.06 -18.69 18.67
C GLY A 110 24.67 -18.37 19.24
N LEU A 111 24.58 -17.47 20.22
CA LEU A 111 23.29 -17.01 20.76
C LEU A 111 22.44 -16.31 19.68
N ARG A 112 23.03 -15.41 18.88
CA ARG A 112 22.31 -14.72 17.80
C ARG A 112 21.79 -15.68 16.73
N GLN A 113 22.60 -16.67 16.35
CA GLN A 113 22.19 -17.70 15.38
C GLN A 113 21.10 -18.63 15.92
N SER A 114 21.12 -18.96 17.22
CA SER A 114 20.08 -19.78 17.85
C SER A 114 18.73 -19.06 18.01
N THR A 115 18.73 -17.72 17.93
CA THR A 115 17.51 -16.89 18.03
C THR A 115 16.95 -16.54 16.65
N ASP A 116 17.56 -17.03 15.57
CA ASP A 116 17.09 -16.85 14.20
C ASP A 116 15.94 -17.83 13.92
N THR A 117 14.76 -17.53 14.47
CA THR A 117 13.50 -18.27 14.27
C THR A 117 12.91 -18.09 12.87
N SER A 118 13.65 -17.46 11.94
CA SER A 118 13.23 -17.22 10.56
C SER A 118 12.97 -18.50 9.74
N GLN A 119 13.31 -19.68 10.26
CA GLN A 119 13.03 -20.98 9.64
C GLN A 119 11.78 -21.70 10.18
N SER A 120 11.09 -21.16 11.20
CA SER A 120 9.91 -21.81 11.80
C SER A 120 8.59 -21.11 11.44
N ILE A 121 8.43 -20.78 10.17
CA ILE A 121 7.10 -20.56 9.58
C ILE A 121 7.10 -21.36 8.26
N LYS A 122 6.65 -22.61 8.36
CA LYS A 122 6.27 -23.45 7.22
C LYS A 122 4.81 -23.83 7.39
#